data_AF-A0A3D0QFI7-F1
#
_entry.id   AF-A0A3D0QFI7-F1
#
_cell.length_a   1.000
_cell.length_b   1.000
_cell.length_c   1.000
_cell.angle_alpha   90.00
_cell.angle_beta   90.00
_cell.angle_gamma   90.00
#
_symmetry.space_group_name_H-M   'P 1'
#
loop_
_entity.id
_entity.type
_entity.pdbx_description
1 polymer ?
#
loop_
_entity_poly.entity_id
_entity_poly.type
_entity_poly.pdbx_seq_one_letter_code
_entity_poly.pdbx_strand_id
1 'polypeptide(L)'
;PYGAKPVPISIPDDQIEGIQPMVYKTQTIAIPIPRFATQGYLSPDNNDPRSTEIADTMRFVMPATLQYGNVSALRVQDILVFDIVRSSQWQRPIYFALTAGGEDSRIGLRDYLELQGMAYRLIPERRQGYYLSVNEEKTRAHLFTDVQAPSQLPAIGFLWRGLQDSTVTLDENQRRMLSSYRQPFLTLAMYLANVKNKPKEMLPVFDRMEQVLPRKIHLMDFRMKTDVAMFYQMAGDEGKGVELQREVADELSAQIESGATEPLSQYNPYVVLAQTYQGLHEYDQAMEVLRKLETKYGPGGGVKEFVGARIVEIANLKNALAVRKDSSQESPVRKK
;
A
#
# COMPACT_ATOMS: atom_id res chain seq x y z
N PRO A 1 -7.64 19.42 -22.61
CA PRO A 1 -8.89 18.62 -22.66
C PRO A 1 -10.06 19.36 -21.99
N TYR A 2 -11.23 19.40 -22.63
CA TYR A 2 -12.46 20.01 -22.09
C TYR A 2 -12.32 21.47 -21.58
N GLY A 3 -11.53 22.29 -22.27
CA GLY A 3 -11.31 23.70 -21.87
C GLY A 3 -10.42 23.89 -20.63
N ALA A 4 -9.77 22.84 -20.14
CA ALA A 4 -8.80 22.95 -19.05
C ALA A 4 -7.66 23.92 -19.43
N LYS A 5 -7.37 24.87 -18.54
CA LYS A 5 -6.24 25.80 -18.69
C LYS A 5 -4.90 25.04 -18.80
N PRO A 6 -3.89 25.61 -19.47
CA PRO A 6 -2.53 25.07 -19.49
C PRO A 6 -2.01 24.80 -18.07
N VAL A 7 -1.19 23.76 -17.93
CA VAL A 7 -0.42 23.53 -16.70
C VAL A 7 0.67 24.61 -16.64
N PRO A 8 0.84 25.32 -15.51
CA PRO A 8 1.88 26.33 -15.39
C PRO A 8 3.25 25.64 -15.36
N ILE A 9 3.95 25.72 -16.49
CA ILE A 9 5.32 25.27 -16.70
C ILE A 9 6.09 26.54 -17.07
N SER A 10 7.20 26.83 -16.38
CA SER A 10 8.02 28.02 -16.67
C SER A 10 9.00 27.79 -17.82
N ILE A 11 9.27 26.54 -18.16
CA ILE A 11 10.11 26.13 -19.28
C ILE A 11 9.35 26.42 -20.60
N PRO A 12 9.92 27.22 -21.51
CA PRO A 12 9.33 27.50 -22.83
C PRO A 12 9.16 26.25 -23.71
N ASP A 13 8.19 26.25 -24.63
CA ASP A 13 7.89 25.12 -25.51
C ASP A 13 9.08 24.70 -26.38
N ASP A 14 9.90 25.64 -26.86
CA ASP A 14 11.10 25.36 -27.66
C ASP A 14 12.24 24.73 -26.83
N GLN A 15 12.18 24.84 -25.50
CA GLN A 15 13.14 24.23 -24.58
C GLN A 15 12.64 22.90 -24.00
N ILE A 16 11.33 22.64 -24.01
CA ILE A 16 10.75 21.46 -23.36
C ILE A 16 11.20 20.15 -24.00
N GLU A 17 11.39 20.13 -25.33
CA GLU A 17 11.91 18.97 -26.07
C GLU A 17 13.41 18.73 -25.81
N GLY A 18 14.12 19.78 -25.38
CA GLY A 18 15.56 19.76 -25.12
C GLY A 18 15.95 19.46 -23.68
N ILE A 19 15.00 19.20 -22.76
CA ILE A 19 15.33 18.96 -21.35
C ILE A 19 16.17 17.68 -21.23
N GLN A 20 17.36 17.82 -20.66
CA GLN A 20 18.27 16.73 -20.37
C GLN A 20 18.43 16.53 -18.86
N PRO A 21 18.92 15.36 -18.41
CA PRO A 21 19.33 15.19 -17.03
C PRO A 21 20.27 16.31 -16.58
N MET A 22 19.98 16.91 -15.44
CA MET A 22 20.72 18.05 -14.90
C MET A 22 21.54 17.61 -13.70
N VAL A 23 22.84 17.94 -13.68
CA VAL A 23 23.70 17.69 -12.51
C VAL A 23 23.07 18.35 -11.28
N TYR A 24 22.92 17.56 -10.22
CA TYR A 24 22.17 17.97 -9.04
C TYR A 24 22.69 17.25 -7.80
N LYS A 25 22.83 18.01 -6.71
CA LYS A 25 23.11 17.48 -5.40
C LYS A 25 21.86 17.57 -4.55
N THR A 26 21.56 16.48 -3.84
CA THR A 26 20.49 16.43 -2.85
C THR A 26 20.55 17.64 -1.93
N GLN A 27 19.44 18.36 -1.81
CA GLN A 27 19.37 19.56 -0.99
C GLN A 27 17.95 19.82 -0.51
N THR A 28 17.83 20.66 0.51
CA THR A 28 16.54 21.12 1.01
C THR A 28 16.00 22.23 0.10
N ILE A 29 14.79 22.01 -0.42
CA ILE A 29 14.04 22.97 -1.19
C ILE A 29 13.03 23.68 -0.28
N ALA A 30 12.83 24.97 -0.53
CA ALA A 30 11.86 25.80 0.17
C ALA A 30 10.95 26.49 -0.85
N ILE A 31 9.64 26.26 -0.76
CA ILE A 31 8.63 26.87 -1.64
C ILE A 31 7.63 27.63 -0.75
N PRO A 32 7.45 28.95 -0.95
CA PRO A 32 6.46 29.72 -0.20
C PRO A 32 5.04 29.16 -0.36
N ILE A 33 4.28 29.19 0.73
CA ILE A 33 2.87 28.83 0.78
C ILE A 33 2.07 30.13 1.02
N PRO A 34 1.34 30.63 0.01
CA PRO A 34 0.55 31.83 0.20
C PRO A 34 -0.62 31.55 1.16
N ARG A 35 -1.02 32.56 1.95
CA ARG A 35 -2.08 32.41 2.97
C ARG A 35 -3.41 31.87 2.44
N PHE A 36 -3.76 32.12 1.19
CA PHE A 36 -5.00 31.58 0.62
C PHE A 36 -4.92 30.05 0.43
N ALA A 37 -3.73 29.50 0.20
CA ALA A 37 -3.54 28.07 -0.04
C ALA A 37 -3.73 27.23 1.23
N THR A 38 -3.58 27.84 2.40
CA THR A 38 -3.76 27.21 3.70
C THR A 38 -5.21 27.21 4.18
N GLN A 39 -6.08 27.99 3.53
CA GLN A 39 -7.50 28.04 3.86
C GLN A 39 -8.16 26.68 3.62
N GLY A 40 -8.80 26.13 4.66
CA GLY A 40 -9.44 24.81 4.62
C GLY A 40 -8.55 23.62 5.00
N TYR A 41 -7.25 23.84 5.27
CA TYR A 41 -6.35 22.82 5.84
C TYR A 41 -6.07 23.04 7.33
N LEU A 42 -6.48 24.17 7.89
CA LEU A 42 -6.52 24.38 9.33
C LEU A 42 -7.56 23.42 9.90
N SER A 43 -7.12 22.32 10.50
CA SER A 43 -8.01 21.43 11.24
C SER A 43 -8.63 22.25 12.39
N PRO A 44 -9.97 22.32 12.51
CA PRO A 44 -10.61 22.87 13.69
C PRO A 44 -10.46 21.93 14.91
N ASP A 45 -9.99 20.70 14.69
CA ASP A 45 -9.80 19.69 15.73
C ASP A 45 -8.32 19.64 16.17
N ASN A 46 -8.04 20.21 17.35
CA ASN A 46 -6.73 20.19 17.99
C ASN A 46 -6.27 18.77 18.41
N ASN A 47 -7.14 17.76 18.32
CA ASN A 47 -6.82 16.36 18.62
C ASN A 47 -6.59 15.50 17.38
N ASP A 48 -6.59 16.08 16.16
CA ASP A 48 -6.20 15.33 14.97
C ASP A 48 -4.70 15.00 15.03
N PRO A 49 -4.29 13.72 15.10
CA PRO A 49 -2.87 13.35 15.09
C PRO A 49 -2.15 13.73 13.78
N ARG A 50 -2.89 14.19 12.76
CA ARG A 50 -2.34 14.75 11.52
C ARG A 50 -1.98 16.23 11.63
N SER A 51 -2.55 16.97 12.60
CA SER A 51 -2.42 18.42 12.72
C SER A 51 -0.98 18.83 13.02
N THR A 52 -0.31 19.42 12.03
CA THR A 52 0.97 20.10 12.22
C THR A 52 0.82 21.60 11.99
N GLU A 53 1.79 22.39 12.48
CA GLU A 53 1.82 23.83 12.17
C GLU A 53 1.84 24.02 10.65
N ILE A 54 0.83 24.72 10.13
CA ILE A 54 0.84 25.13 8.73
C ILE A 54 1.89 26.23 8.58
N ALA A 55 3.05 25.84 8.06
CA ALA A 55 4.13 26.76 7.77
C ALA A 55 3.75 27.71 6.61
N ASP A 56 4.33 28.89 6.60
CA ASP A 56 4.31 29.81 5.45
C ASP A 56 5.21 29.32 4.29
N THR A 57 5.93 28.21 4.49
CA THR A 57 6.92 27.68 3.58
C THR A 57 6.93 26.15 3.62
N MET A 58 6.72 25.52 2.46
CA MET A 58 6.90 24.10 2.25
C MET A 58 8.40 23.80 2.18
N ARG A 59 8.91 22.95 3.07
CA ARG A 59 10.30 22.50 3.10
C ARG A 59 10.40 20.99 2.95
N PHE A 60 11.14 20.53 1.95
CA PHE A 60 11.37 19.11 1.69
C PHE A 60 12.79 18.87 1.16
N VAL A 61 13.31 17.67 1.38
CA VAL A 61 14.59 17.24 0.82
C VAL A 61 14.31 16.71 -0.58
N MET A 62 14.85 17.36 -1.61
CA MET A 62 14.79 16.87 -2.97
C MET A 62 16.04 16.03 -3.24
N PRO A 63 15.91 14.70 -3.41
CA PRO A 63 17.05 13.84 -3.68
C PRO A 63 17.53 13.99 -5.12
N ALA A 64 18.82 13.73 -5.36
CA ALA A 64 19.25 13.36 -6.70
C ALA A 64 18.67 11.99 -7.07
N THR A 65 18.17 11.84 -8.30
CA THR A 65 17.38 10.68 -8.75
C THR A 65 18.10 9.87 -9.84
N LEU A 66 19.27 10.33 -10.26
CA LEU A 66 20.20 9.62 -11.13
C LEU A 66 21.61 9.66 -10.54
N GLN A 67 22.32 8.56 -10.72
CA GLN A 67 23.72 8.42 -10.34
C GLN A 67 24.51 7.88 -11.53
N TYR A 68 25.52 8.63 -11.98
CA TYR A 68 26.46 8.23 -13.03
C TYR A 68 27.88 8.31 -12.47
N GLY A 69 28.39 7.17 -11.98
CA GLY A 69 29.66 7.13 -11.24
C GLY A 69 29.61 8.06 -10.02
N ASN A 70 30.45 9.10 -10.03
CA ASN A 70 30.52 10.11 -8.96
C ASN A 70 29.63 11.34 -9.19
N VAL A 71 28.88 11.38 -10.30
CA VAL A 71 28.00 12.50 -10.63
C VAL A 71 26.55 12.13 -10.31
N SER A 72 25.93 12.94 -9.46
CA SER A 72 24.50 12.86 -9.15
C SER A 72 23.73 13.86 -10.02
N ALA A 73 22.54 13.47 -10.48
CA ALA A 73 21.71 14.27 -11.39
C ALA A 73 20.21 14.09 -11.11
N LEU A 74 19.38 14.94 -11.70
CA LEU A 74 17.92 14.77 -11.77
C LEU A 74 17.51 14.20 -13.12
N ARG A 75 16.46 13.37 -13.13
CA ARG A 75 15.78 12.95 -14.36
C ARG A 75 14.97 14.11 -14.93
N VAL A 76 14.70 14.05 -16.22
CA VAL A 76 13.83 15.02 -16.93
C VAL A 76 12.47 15.17 -16.23
N GLN A 77 11.85 14.05 -15.83
CA GLN A 77 10.57 14.06 -15.11
C GLN A 77 10.63 14.83 -13.78
N ASP A 78 11.75 14.77 -13.05
CA ASP A 78 11.89 15.39 -11.73
C ASP A 78 12.08 16.90 -11.85
N ILE A 79 12.79 17.32 -12.90
CA ILE A 79 12.92 18.73 -13.29
C ILE A 79 11.53 19.31 -13.60
N LEU A 80 10.73 18.58 -14.39
CA LEU A 80 9.39 19.02 -14.76
C LEU A 80 8.43 19.06 -13.57
N VAL A 81 8.44 18.05 -12.69
CA VAL A 81 7.62 18.05 -11.47
C VAL A 81 7.99 19.23 -10.58
N PHE A 82 9.29 19.49 -10.37
CA PHE A 82 9.73 20.63 -9.57
C PHE A 82 9.27 21.96 -10.15
N ASP A 83 9.40 22.13 -11.47
CA ASP A 83 8.94 23.33 -12.16
C ASP A 83 7.42 23.53 -12.01
N ILE A 84 6.61 22.50 -12.27
CA ILE A 84 5.14 22.58 -12.12
C ILE A 84 4.75 22.97 -10.69
N VAL A 85 5.36 22.35 -9.69
CA VAL A 85 5.05 22.62 -8.27
C VAL A 85 5.39 24.06 -7.91
N ARG A 86 6.55 24.57 -8.36
CA ARG A 86 6.97 25.95 -8.11
C ARG A 86 6.11 26.96 -8.88
N SER A 87 5.86 26.70 -10.16
CA SER A 87 5.20 27.61 -11.09
C SER A 87 3.69 27.67 -10.88
N SER A 88 3.08 26.63 -10.30
CA SER A 88 1.65 26.63 -9.95
C SER A 88 1.28 27.67 -8.90
N GLN A 89 2.21 28.05 -8.00
CA GLN A 89 1.97 29.00 -6.92
C GLN A 89 0.68 28.73 -6.13
N TRP A 90 0.32 27.44 -5.98
CA TRP A 90 -0.91 26.99 -5.33
C TRP A 90 -2.23 27.48 -5.96
N GLN A 91 -2.19 28.08 -7.15
CA GLN A 91 -3.38 28.55 -7.87
C GLN A 91 -4.26 27.40 -8.36
N ARG A 92 -3.67 26.22 -8.55
CA ARG A 92 -4.37 25.00 -8.96
C ARG A 92 -3.93 23.81 -8.11
N PRO A 93 -4.85 22.90 -7.75
CA PRO A 93 -4.48 21.70 -7.02
C PRO A 93 -3.64 20.79 -7.92
N ILE A 94 -2.54 20.30 -7.37
CA ILE A 94 -1.65 19.34 -8.04
C ILE A 94 -1.97 17.95 -7.50
N TYR A 95 -2.16 17.01 -8.41
CA TYR A 95 -2.40 15.60 -8.09
C TYR A 95 -1.37 14.72 -8.79
N PHE A 96 -0.88 13.73 -8.07
CA PHE A 96 -0.05 12.64 -8.57
C PHE A 96 -0.90 11.38 -8.60
N ALA A 97 -0.88 10.65 -9.71
CA ALA A 97 -1.56 9.35 -9.74
C ALA A 97 -0.92 8.41 -8.72
N LEU A 98 -1.72 7.61 -8.02
CA LEU A 98 -1.20 6.63 -7.05
C LEU A 98 -0.21 5.65 -7.69
N THR A 99 -0.39 5.38 -8.98
CA THR A 99 0.46 4.51 -9.81
C THR A 99 1.67 5.21 -10.44
N ALA A 100 1.76 6.55 -10.38
CA ALA A 100 2.83 7.31 -11.00
C ALA A 100 4.08 7.28 -10.11
N GLY A 101 4.85 6.19 -10.24
CA GLY A 101 6.14 5.98 -9.61
C GLY A 101 6.11 5.91 -8.08
N GLY A 102 7.12 5.27 -7.50
CA GLY A 102 7.35 5.27 -6.06
C GLY A 102 7.71 6.65 -5.53
N GLU A 103 8.22 6.71 -4.29
CA GLU A 103 8.69 7.96 -3.68
C GLU A 103 9.70 8.72 -4.57
N ASP A 104 10.50 7.99 -5.35
CA ASP A 104 11.49 8.50 -6.29
C ASP A 104 10.92 9.40 -7.38
N SER A 105 9.65 9.25 -7.76
CA SER A 105 9.02 10.08 -8.82
C SER A 105 8.30 11.32 -8.29
N ARG A 106 8.36 11.55 -6.97
CA ARG A 106 7.66 12.65 -6.28
C ARG A 106 8.62 13.66 -5.68
N ILE A 107 9.89 13.63 -6.08
CA ILE A 107 10.95 14.60 -5.74
C ILE A 107 11.11 14.90 -4.24
N GLY A 108 10.69 13.99 -3.36
CA GLY A 108 10.73 14.19 -1.89
C GLY A 108 9.49 14.84 -1.28
N LEU A 109 8.40 15.02 -2.04
CA LEU A 109 7.15 15.65 -1.58
C LEU A 109 6.28 14.75 -0.69
N ARG A 110 6.72 13.54 -0.34
CA ARG A 110 5.92 12.52 0.37
C ARG A 110 5.15 13.07 1.58
N ASP A 111 5.81 13.85 2.43
CA ASP A 111 5.21 14.43 3.64
C ASP A 111 4.15 15.52 3.34
N TYR A 112 4.00 15.97 2.11
CA TYR A 112 3.02 16.98 1.68
C TYR A 112 1.96 16.39 0.75
N LEU A 113 1.87 15.06 0.67
CA LEU A 113 0.91 14.36 -0.18
C LEU A 113 -0.21 13.76 0.66
N GLU A 114 -1.43 13.91 0.17
CA GLU A 114 -2.62 13.36 0.81
C GLU A 114 -3.41 12.53 -0.20
N LEU A 115 -3.63 11.25 0.09
CA LEU A 115 -4.45 10.36 -0.73
C LEU A 115 -5.91 10.84 -0.72
N GLN A 116 -6.46 11.05 -1.92
CA GLN A 116 -7.86 11.35 -2.18
C GLN A 116 -8.32 10.40 -3.31
N GLY A 117 -8.95 9.29 -2.93
CA GLY A 117 -9.36 8.25 -3.88
C GLY A 117 -8.17 7.49 -4.46
N MET A 118 -7.83 7.71 -5.73
CA MET A 118 -6.71 7.07 -6.43
C MET A 118 -5.58 8.05 -6.82
N ALA A 119 -5.59 9.24 -6.25
CA ALA A 119 -4.56 10.24 -6.49
C ALA A 119 -4.08 10.87 -5.19
N TYR A 120 -2.80 11.20 -5.13
CA TYR A 120 -2.20 11.97 -4.06
C TYR A 120 -2.26 13.45 -4.40
N ARG A 121 -2.95 14.24 -3.58
CA ARG A 121 -2.99 15.70 -3.69
C ARG A 121 -1.81 16.32 -2.96
N LEU A 122 -1.15 17.30 -3.56
CA LEU A 122 -0.21 18.17 -2.86
C LEU A 122 -0.97 19.12 -1.93
N ILE A 123 -0.63 19.10 -0.64
CA ILE A 123 -1.25 19.89 0.42
C ILE A 123 -0.18 20.76 1.12
N PRO A 124 -0.56 21.92 1.69
CA PRO A 124 0.39 22.81 2.35
C PRO A 124 0.83 22.34 3.75
N GLU A 125 0.11 21.37 4.31
CA GLU A 125 0.37 20.81 5.64
C GLU A 125 1.37 19.66 5.53
N ARG A 126 2.38 19.67 6.41
CA ARG A 126 3.38 18.61 6.47
C ARG A 126 2.93 17.49 7.39
N ARG A 127 2.80 16.27 6.89
CA ARG A 127 2.39 15.09 7.67
C ARG A 127 3.51 14.07 7.71
N GLN A 128 4.08 13.85 8.90
CA GLN A 128 5.17 12.90 9.10
C GLN A 128 4.65 11.54 9.55
N GLY A 129 4.50 10.62 8.60
CA GLY A 129 4.16 9.23 8.91
C GLY A 129 3.59 8.52 7.70
N TYR A 130 3.94 7.24 7.54
CA TYR A 130 3.53 6.46 6.36
C TYR A 130 2.00 6.41 6.20
N TYR A 131 1.26 6.28 7.30
CA TYR A 131 -0.21 6.21 7.28
C TYR A 131 -0.92 7.57 7.37
N LEU A 132 -0.24 8.67 7.73
CA LEU A 132 -0.90 9.96 7.99
C LEU A 132 -1.31 10.72 6.70
N SER A 133 -0.89 10.21 5.55
CA SER A 133 -1.08 10.81 4.23
C SER A 133 -2.42 10.42 3.58
N VAL A 134 -3.51 10.29 4.36
CA VAL A 134 -4.84 9.88 3.85
C VAL A 134 -5.91 10.90 4.24
N ASN A 135 -6.66 11.36 3.24
CA ASN A 135 -7.94 12.04 3.46
C ASN A 135 -9.04 10.99 3.55
N GLU A 136 -9.45 10.63 4.77
CA GLU A 136 -10.45 9.58 4.96
C GLU A 136 -11.77 9.89 4.24
N GLU A 137 -12.34 11.08 4.46
CA GLU A 137 -13.63 11.50 3.91
C GLU A 137 -13.64 11.42 2.38
N LYS A 138 -12.67 12.08 1.72
CA LYS A 138 -12.60 12.08 0.26
C LYS A 138 -12.24 10.72 -0.31
N THR A 139 -11.35 9.97 0.33
CA THR A 139 -10.98 8.63 -0.13
C THR A 139 -12.18 7.70 -0.06
N ARG A 140 -12.95 7.72 1.03
CA ARG A 140 -14.22 7.01 1.14
C ARG A 140 -15.21 7.47 0.08
N ALA A 141 -15.40 8.79 -0.07
CA ALA A 141 -16.35 9.33 -1.04
C ALA A 141 -16.07 8.83 -2.47
N HIS A 142 -14.79 8.77 -2.87
CA HIS A 142 -14.42 8.21 -4.17
C HIS A 142 -14.56 6.67 -4.26
N LEU A 143 -14.10 5.91 -3.28
CA LEU A 143 -14.11 4.43 -3.36
C LEU A 143 -15.52 3.82 -3.22
N PHE A 144 -16.41 4.49 -2.50
CA PHE A 144 -17.76 4.00 -2.18
C PHE A 144 -18.86 4.60 -3.06
N THR A 145 -18.52 5.50 -3.99
CA THR A 145 -19.50 6.07 -4.93
C THR A 145 -19.30 5.48 -6.33
N ASP A 146 -20.35 4.84 -6.84
CA ASP A 146 -20.40 4.32 -8.21
C ASP A 146 -20.91 5.39 -9.18
N VAL A 147 -20.06 5.75 -10.13
CA VAL A 147 -20.43 6.66 -11.23
C VAL A 147 -21.01 5.84 -12.37
N GLN A 148 -22.11 6.30 -12.95
CA GLN A 148 -22.84 5.58 -14.00
C GLN A 148 -22.32 5.87 -15.43
N ALA A 149 -21.71 7.04 -15.64
CA ALA A 149 -21.20 7.46 -16.94
C ALA A 149 -19.99 8.41 -16.79
N PRO A 150 -19.07 8.45 -17.77
CA PRO A 150 -17.98 9.43 -17.77
C PRO A 150 -18.51 10.86 -17.67
N SER A 151 -17.88 11.67 -16.83
CA SER A 151 -18.21 13.09 -16.65
C SER A 151 -17.16 13.99 -17.29
N GLN A 152 -17.60 15.09 -17.89
CA GLN A 152 -16.72 16.17 -18.35
C GLN A 152 -16.39 17.18 -17.23
N LEU A 153 -17.12 17.10 -16.11
CA LEU A 153 -16.90 17.90 -14.91
C LEU A 153 -16.28 17.03 -13.80
N PRO A 154 -15.59 17.63 -12.82
CA PRO A 154 -15.13 16.90 -11.64
C PRO A 154 -16.28 16.12 -10.98
N ALA A 155 -16.09 14.83 -10.79
CA ALA A 155 -17.07 13.94 -10.18
C ALA A 155 -16.43 13.15 -9.03
N ILE A 156 -17.22 12.89 -8.00
CA ILE A 156 -16.84 12.01 -6.89
C ILE A 156 -17.31 10.60 -7.23
N GLY A 157 -16.43 9.62 -7.01
CA GLY A 157 -16.67 8.22 -7.33
C GLY A 157 -15.84 7.69 -8.48
N PHE A 158 -16.02 6.41 -8.78
CA PHE A 158 -15.38 5.70 -9.90
C PHE A 158 -16.41 4.95 -10.75
N LEU A 159 -16.11 4.80 -12.03
CA LEU A 159 -16.86 3.94 -12.95
C LEU A 159 -16.17 2.58 -13.01
N TRP A 160 -16.67 1.60 -12.25
CA TRP A 160 -16.14 0.23 -12.25
C TRP A 160 -16.84 -0.59 -13.34
N ARG A 161 -16.20 -0.78 -14.49
CA ARG A 161 -16.81 -1.45 -15.65
C ARG A 161 -16.06 -2.73 -16.02
N GLY A 162 -16.78 -3.83 -16.13
CA GLY A 162 -16.26 -5.11 -16.61
C GLY A 162 -15.37 -5.87 -15.62
N LEU A 163 -15.11 -5.31 -14.44
CA LEU A 163 -14.24 -5.94 -13.41
C LEU A 163 -14.96 -7.01 -12.57
N GLN A 164 -16.29 -7.04 -12.65
CA GLN A 164 -17.11 -8.08 -12.01
C GLN A 164 -17.61 -9.13 -13.01
N ASP A 165 -17.20 -9.03 -14.28
CA ASP A 165 -17.67 -9.89 -15.36
C ASP A 165 -16.53 -10.80 -15.81
N SER A 166 -16.64 -12.10 -15.50
CA SER A 166 -15.64 -13.11 -15.88
C SER A 166 -15.58 -13.38 -17.38
N THR A 167 -16.53 -12.86 -18.18
CA THR A 167 -16.52 -12.98 -19.64
C THR A 167 -15.68 -11.90 -20.31
N VAL A 168 -15.33 -10.83 -19.58
CA VAL A 168 -14.46 -9.76 -20.09
C VAL A 168 -13.03 -10.26 -20.15
N THR A 169 -12.48 -10.29 -21.37
CA THR A 169 -11.08 -10.64 -21.58
C THR A 169 -10.19 -9.43 -21.33
N LEU A 170 -9.31 -9.56 -20.34
CA LEU A 170 -8.25 -8.59 -20.09
C LEU A 170 -6.92 -9.10 -20.64
N ASP A 171 -6.11 -8.22 -21.19
CA ASP A 171 -4.74 -8.56 -21.54
C ASP A 171 -3.84 -8.63 -20.29
N GLU A 172 -2.60 -9.10 -20.48
CA GLU A 172 -1.65 -9.28 -19.37
C GLU A 172 -1.27 -7.98 -18.67
N ASN A 173 -1.14 -6.88 -19.42
CA ASN A 173 -0.83 -5.58 -18.83
C ASN A 173 -2.01 -5.07 -18.01
N GLN A 174 -3.23 -5.21 -18.52
CA GLN A 174 -4.45 -4.85 -17.80
C GLN A 174 -4.55 -5.64 -16.50
N ARG A 175 -4.39 -6.98 -16.55
CA ARG A 175 -4.40 -7.84 -15.35
C ARG A 175 -3.37 -7.41 -14.32
N ARG A 176 -2.12 -7.15 -14.74
CA ARG A 176 -1.05 -6.69 -13.85
C ARG A 176 -1.40 -5.35 -13.18
N MET A 177 -1.99 -4.42 -13.94
CA MET A 177 -2.37 -3.10 -13.44
C MET A 177 -3.56 -3.13 -12.48
N LEU A 178 -4.43 -4.15 -12.52
CA LEU A 178 -5.57 -4.26 -11.61
C LEU A 178 -5.18 -4.28 -10.13
N SER A 179 -4.00 -4.80 -9.81
CA SER A 179 -3.46 -4.78 -8.44
C SER A 179 -3.42 -3.37 -7.84
N SER A 180 -3.17 -2.35 -8.68
CA SER A 180 -3.10 -0.95 -8.25
C SER A 180 -4.44 -0.37 -7.80
N TYR A 181 -5.56 -0.96 -8.21
CA TYR A 181 -6.90 -0.54 -7.79
C TYR A 181 -7.25 -1.03 -6.37
N ARG A 182 -6.54 -2.04 -5.85
CA ARG A 182 -6.68 -2.51 -4.45
C ARG A 182 -5.92 -1.60 -3.47
N GLN A 183 -4.83 -0.99 -3.92
CA GLN A 183 -3.97 -0.15 -3.09
C GLN A 183 -4.66 0.98 -2.31
N PRO A 184 -5.59 1.78 -2.89
CA PRO A 184 -6.29 2.80 -2.11
C PRO A 184 -7.17 2.22 -1.00
N PHE A 185 -7.75 1.02 -1.19
CA PHE A 185 -8.51 0.31 -0.15
C PHE A 185 -7.60 -0.15 0.98
N LEU A 186 -6.45 -0.78 0.65
CA LEU A 186 -5.45 -1.19 1.63
C LEU A 186 -4.93 0.00 2.43
N THR A 187 -4.60 1.09 1.74
CA THR A 187 -4.10 2.31 2.38
C THR A 187 -5.14 2.93 3.33
N LEU A 188 -6.41 2.96 2.92
CA LEU A 188 -7.51 3.41 3.78
C LEU A 188 -7.70 2.49 5.00
N ALA A 189 -7.66 1.17 4.80
CA ALA A 189 -7.78 0.21 5.90
C ALA A 189 -6.64 0.37 6.91
N MET A 190 -5.40 0.50 6.44
CA MET A 190 -4.24 0.74 7.30
C MET A 190 -4.33 2.06 8.06
N TYR A 191 -4.86 3.12 7.44
CA TYR A 191 -5.14 4.38 8.13
C TYR A 191 -6.16 4.18 9.27
N LEU A 192 -7.27 3.47 9.00
CA LEU A 192 -8.30 3.20 9.99
C LEU A 192 -7.75 2.39 11.18
N ALA A 193 -6.96 1.35 10.92
CA ALA A 193 -6.37 0.53 11.97
C ALA A 193 -5.30 1.26 12.77
N ASN A 194 -4.32 1.90 12.10
CA ASN A 194 -3.11 2.38 12.76
C ASN A 194 -3.16 3.84 13.21
N VAL A 195 -3.95 4.69 12.54
CA VAL A 195 -4.07 6.12 12.89
C VAL A 195 -5.33 6.37 13.69
N LYS A 196 -6.46 5.84 13.24
CA LYS A 196 -7.76 6.02 13.90
C LYS A 196 -8.01 5.02 15.04
N ASN A 197 -7.16 3.99 15.16
CA ASN A 197 -7.31 2.89 16.12
C ASN A 197 -8.71 2.22 16.05
N LYS A 198 -9.21 2.06 14.82
CA LYS A 198 -10.56 1.55 14.50
C LYS A 198 -10.47 0.35 13.53
N PRO A 199 -9.85 -0.77 13.94
CA PRO A 199 -9.62 -1.91 13.05
C PRO A 199 -10.91 -2.54 12.50
N LYS A 200 -12.01 -2.51 13.26
CA LYS A 200 -13.33 -3.00 12.79
C LYS A 200 -13.86 -2.24 11.56
N GLU A 201 -13.48 -0.98 11.38
CA GLU A 201 -13.92 -0.18 10.24
C GLU A 201 -13.23 -0.59 8.92
N MET A 202 -12.22 -1.48 8.96
CA MET A 202 -11.62 -2.05 7.76
C MET A 202 -12.57 -3.01 7.01
N LEU A 203 -13.48 -3.69 7.72
CA LEU A 203 -14.39 -4.68 7.12
C LEU A 203 -15.19 -4.13 5.94
N PRO A 204 -15.97 -3.03 6.08
CA PRO A 204 -16.70 -2.47 4.94
C PRO A 204 -15.79 -1.96 3.81
N VAL A 205 -14.52 -1.65 4.09
CA VAL A 205 -13.53 -1.26 3.08
C VAL A 205 -13.12 -2.48 2.23
N PHE A 206 -12.86 -3.62 2.86
CA PHE A 206 -12.52 -4.84 2.13
C PHE A 206 -13.72 -5.48 1.45
N ASP A 207 -14.92 -5.42 2.05
CA ASP A 207 -16.16 -5.85 1.40
C ASP A 207 -16.37 -5.07 0.10
N ARG A 208 -16.15 -3.76 0.15
CA ARG A 208 -16.26 -2.91 -1.03
C ARG A 208 -15.19 -3.23 -2.07
N MET A 209 -13.94 -3.47 -1.64
CA MET A 209 -12.86 -3.86 -2.54
C MET A 209 -13.19 -5.17 -3.28
N GLU A 210 -13.68 -6.18 -2.55
CA GLU A 210 -14.08 -7.47 -3.13
C GLU A 210 -15.31 -7.32 -4.03
N GLN A 211 -16.26 -6.43 -3.70
CA GLN A 211 -17.43 -6.16 -4.53
C GLN A 211 -17.03 -5.60 -5.90
N VAL A 212 -16.14 -4.59 -5.94
CA VAL A 212 -15.79 -3.92 -7.21
C VAL A 212 -14.70 -4.63 -8.00
N LEU A 213 -13.85 -5.40 -7.32
CA LEU A 213 -12.74 -6.13 -7.91
C LEU A 213 -12.61 -7.54 -7.29
N PRO A 214 -13.55 -8.45 -7.59
CA PRO A 214 -13.63 -9.77 -6.97
C PRO A 214 -12.36 -10.59 -7.24
N ARG A 215 -11.76 -11.17 -6.20
CA ARG A 215 -10.52 -11.93 -6.34
C ARG A 215 -10.69 -13.27 -7.06
N LYS A 216 -11.92 -13.79 -7.09
CA LYS A 216 -12.30 -14.97 -7.88
C LYS A 216 -12.26 -14.72 -9.40
N ILE A 217 -12.39 -13.46 -9.81
CA ILE A 217 -12.32 -13.04 -11.22
C ILE A 217 -10.93 -12.50 -11.53
N HIS A 218 -10.40 -11.69 -10.63
CA HIS A 218 -9.09 -11.05 -10.76
C HIS A 218 -8.18 -11.46 -9.61
N LEU A 219 -7.35 -12.48 -9.87
CA LEU A 219 -6.46 -13.07 -8.87
C LEU A 219 -5.73 -12.00 -8.05
N MET A 220 -5.75 -12.20 -6.74
CA MET A 220 -5.00 -11.41 -5.78
C MET A 220 -3.68 -12.14 -5.51
N ASP A 221 -2.56 -11.44 -5.73
CA ASP A 221 -1.22 -11.96 -5.40
C ASP A 221 -1.18 -12.45 -3.94
N PHE A 222 -0.56 -13.60 -3.71
CA PHE A 222 -0.55 -14.24 -2.39
C PHE A 222 0.00 -13.33 -1.29
N ARG A 223 0.94 -12.41 -1.57
CA ARG A 223 1.51 -11.50 -0.57
C ARG A 223 0.43 -10.53 -0.07
N MET A 224 -0.29 -9.91 -1.01
CA MET A 224 -1.43 -9.05 -0.71
C MET A 224 -2.56 -9.83 -0.02
N LYS A 225 -2.80 -11.08 -0.45
CA LYS A 225 -3.81 -11.95 0.15
C LYS A 225 -3.49 -12.26 1.62
N THR A 226 -2.23 -12.52 1.94
CA THR A 226 -1.75 -12.70 3.33
C THR A 226 -1.95 -11.43 4.18
N ASP A 227 -1.63 -10.25 3.64
CA ASP A 227 -1.85 -8.98 4.35
C ASP A 227 -3.34 -8.75 4.64
N VAL A 228 -4.19 -8.97 3.63
CA VAL A 228 -5.66 -8.82 3.78
C VAL A 228 -6.21 -9.83 4.78
N ALA A 229 -5.73 -11.07 4.78
CA ALA A 229 -6.11 -12.08 5.77
C ALA A 229 -5.80 -11.64 7.20
N MET A 230 -4.61 -11.11 7.43
CA MET A 230 -4.21 -10.54 8.72
C MET A 230 -5.11 -9.36 9.11
N PHE A 231 -5.46 -8.48 8.17
CA PHE A 231 -6.35 -7.36 8.47
C PHE A 231 -7.78 -7.80 8.83
N TYR A 232 -8.33 -8.84 8.20
CA TYR A 232 -9.60 -9.42 8.64
C TYR A 232 -9.53 -9.96 10.07
N GLN A 233 -8.46 -10.68 10.43
CA GLN A 233 -8.25 -11.15 11.80
C GLN A 233 -8.14 -9.98 12.80
N MET A 234 -7.36 -8.95 12.47
CA MET A 234 -7.25 -7.73 13.30
C MET A 234 -8.60 -7.00 13.48
N ALA A 235 -9.45 -7.05 12.45
CA ALA A 235 -10.79 -6.49 12.51
C ALA A 235 -11.81 -7.37 13.27
N GLY A 236 -11.41 -8.58 13.68
CA GLY A 236 -12.25 -9.54 14.40
C GLY A 236 -13.07 -10.48 13.52
N ASP A 237 -12.80 -10.52 12.21
CA ASP A 237 -13.38 -11.50 11.28
C ASP A 237 -12.38 -12.64 11.04
N GLU A 238 -12.26 -13.52 12.03
CA GLU A 238 -11.37 -14.68 11.96
C GLU A 238 -11.76 -15.62 10.82
N GLY A 239 -13.06 -15.76 10.53
CA GLY A 239 -13.56 -16.64 9.48
C GLY A 239 -13.03 -16.24 8.11
N LYS A 240 -13.10 -14.94 7.77
CA LYS A 240 -12.59 -14.45 6.49
C LYS A 240 -11.07 -14.48 6.42
N GLY A 241 -10.39 -14.22 7.53
CA GLY A 241 -8.94 -14.37 7.62
C GLY A 241 -8.48 -15.79 7.34
N VAL A 242 -9.14 -16.79 7.95
CA VAL A 242 -8.83 -18.21 7.74
C VAL A 242 -9.15 -18.63 6.29
N GLU A 243 -10.27 -18.19 5.71
CA GLU A 243 -10.62 -18.45 4.30
C GLU A 243 -9.48 -18.03 3.36
N LEU A 244 -8.97 -16.80 3.52
CA LEU A 244 -7.88 -16.29 2.71
C LEU A 244 -6.54 -17.01 2.97
N GLN A 245 -6.24 -17.34 4.23
CA GLN A 245 -5.04 -18.13 4.56
C GLN A 245 -5.07 -19.52 3.92
N ARG A 246 -6.24 -20.16 3.83
CA ARG A 246 -6.40 -21.43 3.11
C ARG A 246 -6.14 -21.27 1.61
N GLU A 247 -6.71 -20.24 0.99
CA GLU A 247 -6.44 -19.92 -0.42
C GLU A 247 -4.93 -19.68 -0.68
N VAL A 248 -4.22 -19.00 0.24
CA VAL A 248 -2.76 -18.82 0.16
C VAL A 248 -2.04 -20.17 0.30
N ALA A 249 -2.46 -21.01 1.26
CA ALA A 249 -1.82 -22.29 1.51
C ALA A 249 -1.93 -23.22 0.29
N ASP A 250 -3.09 -23.28 -0.35
CA ASP A 250 -3.33 -24.08 -1.55
C ASP A 250 -2.48 -23.58 -2.74
N GLU A 251 -2.47 -22.26 -2.97
CA GLU A 251 -1.70 -21.62 -4.04
C GLU A 251 -0.18 -21.88 -3.89
N LEU A 252 0.36 -21.65 -2.69
CA LEU A 252 1.79 -21.81 -2.44
C LEU A 252 2.21 -23.28 -2.40
N SER A 253 1.35 -24.19 -1.92
CA SER A 253 1.63 -25.63 -1.96
C SER A 253 1.77 -26.11 -3.40
N ALA A 254 0.85 -25.72 -4.29
CA ALA A 254 0.92 -26.04 -5.72
C ALA A 254 2.18 -25.44 -6.38
N GLN A 255 2.55 -24.20 -6.05
CA GLN A 255 3.77 -23.56 -6.56
C GLN A 255 5.05 -24.29 -6.10
N ILE A 256 5.09 -24.75 -4.85
CA ILE A 256 6.23 -25.50 -4.31
C ILE A 256 6.35 -26.87 -5.00
N GLU A 257 5.21 -27.55 -5.21
CA GLU A 257 5.16 -28.86 -5.88
C GLU A 257 5.57 -28.78 -7.35
N SER A 258 5.33 -27.65 -8.01
CA SER A 258 5.80 -27.43 -9.38
C SER A 258 7.34 -27.35 -9.50
N GLY A 259 8.05 -27.28 -8.36
CA GLY A 259 9.52 -27.30 -8.30
C GLY A 259 10.20 -25.96 -8.60
N ALA A 260 9.45 -24.87 -8.73
CA ALA A 260 9.99 -23.53 -8.97
C ALA A 260 10.97 -23.13 -7.86
N THR A 261 12.09 -22.51 -8.25
CA THR A 261 13.11 -22.02 -7.30
C THR A 261 13.08 -20.51 -7.27
N GLU A 262 12.78 -19.94 -6.11
CA GLU A 262 12.73 -18.50 -5.89
C GLU A 262 13.90 -18.06 -5.01
N PRO A 263 14.39 -16.81 -5.12
CA PRO A 263 15.40 -16.31 -4.20
C PRO A 263 14.94 -16.41 -2.74
N LEU A 264 15.89 -16.70 -1.84
CA LEU A 264 15.63 -16.65 -0.41
C LEU A 264 15.31 -15.20 0.00
N SER A 265 14.11 -15.00 0.51
CA SER A 265 13.60 -13.72 1.00
C SER A 265 12.41 -13.97 1.93
N GLN A 266 11.94 -12.93 2.60
CA GLN A 266 10.70 -12.98 3.38
C GLN A 266 9.47 -13.37 2.54
N TYR A 267 9.53 -13.17 1.22
CA TYR A 267 8.45 -13.50 0.28
C TYR A 267 8.66 -14.84 -0.42
N ASN A 268 9.64 -15.64 0.01
CA ASN A 268 9.85 -16.97 -0.54
C ASN A 268 8.62 -17.86 -0.25
N PRO A 269 8.11 -18.63 -1.22
CA PRO A 269 6.91 -19.47 -1.05
C PRO A 269 6.94 -20.38 0.17
N TYR A 270 8.08 -20.99 0.48
CA TYR A 270 8.22 -21.86 1.65
C TYR A 270 8.12 -21.07 2.96
N VAL A 271 8.70 -19.87 3.03
CA VAL A 271 8.65 -19.01 4.21
C VAL A 271 7.21 -18.57 4.48
N VAL A 272 6.53 -18.07 3.45
CA VAL A 272 5.15 -17.57 3.58
C VAL A 272 4.17 -18.72 3.85
N LEU A 273 4.35 -19.89 3.23
CA LEU A 273 3.52 -21.06 3.50
C LEU A 273 3.69 -21.57 4.94
N ALA A 274 4.92 -21.61 5.45
CA ALA A 274 5.16 -21.99 6.86
C ALA A 274 4.50 -21.00 7.84
N GLN A 275 4.59 -19.69 7.56
CA GLN A 275 3.89 -18.66 8.34
C GLN A 275 2.37 -18.79 8.26
N THR A 276 1.85 -19.12 7.07
CA THR A 276 0.42 -19.33 6.84
C THR A 276 -0.09 -20.52 7.66
N TYR A 277 0.59 -21.67 7.62
CA TYR A 277 0.26 -22.83 8.45
C TYR A 277 0.40 -22.53 9.95
N GLN A 278 1.40 -21.74 10.36
CA GLN A 278 1.50 -21.30 11.75
C GLN A 278 0.28 -20.47 12.18
N GLY A 279 -0.18 -19.54 11.32
CA GLY A 279 -1.37 -18.72 11.55
C GLY A 279 -2.66 -19.53 11.61
N LEU A 280 -2.74 -20.63 10.84
CA LEU A 280 -3.83 -21.61 10.87
C LEU A 280 -3.76 -22.60 12.05
N HIS A 281 -2.75 -22.46 12.93
CA HIS A 281 -2.44 -23.40 14.01
C HIS A 281 -2.07 -24.83 13.54
N GLU A 282 -1.63 -24.97 12.29
CA GLU A 282 -1.18 -26.22 11.66
C GLU A 282 0.33 -26.39 11.82
N TYR A 283 0.76 -26.41 13.08
CA TYR A 283 2.17 -26.32 13.44
C TYR A 283 3.05 -27.44 12.85
N ASP A 284 2.50 -28.65 12.70
CA ASP A 284 3.24 -29.77 12.10
C ASP A 284 3.50 -29.55 10.61
N GLN A 285 2.52 -29.03 9.88
CA GLN A 285 2.67 -28.67 8.46
C GLN A 285 3.64 -27.50 8.30
N ALA A 286 3.57 -26.49 9.19
CA ALA A 286 4.50 -25.37 9.18
C ALA A 286 5.97 -25.83 9.35
N MET A 287 6.25 -26.70 10.33
CA MET A 287 7.60 -27.25 10.52
C MET A 287 8.05 -28.11 9.34
N GLU A 288 7.14 -28.88 8.75
CA GLU A 288 7.47 -29.72 7.59
C GLU A 288 7.85 -28.89 6.35
N VAL A 289 7.13 -27.79 6.10
CA VAL A 289 7.48 -26.85 5.02
C VAL A 289 8.88 -26.24 5.24
N LEU A 290 9.25 -25.92 6.48
CA LEU A 290 10.59 -25.40 6.81
C LEU A 290 11.70 -26.45 6.56
N ARG A 291 11.45 -27.73 6.84
CA ARG A 291 12.40 -28.81 6.49
C ARG A 291 12.55 -28.97 4.97
N LYS A 292 11.45 -28.83 4.23
CA LYS A 292 11.49 -28.81 2.75
C LYS A 292 12.28 -27.61 2.23
N LEU A 293 12.18 -26.44 2.87
CA LEU A 293 13.01 -25.27 2.56
C LEU A 293 14.51 -25.59 2.72
N GLU A 294 14.92 -26.11 3.88
CA GLU A 294 16.33 -26.49 4.12
C GLU A 294 16.82 -27.52 3.09
N THR A 295 15.99 -28.49 2.73
CA THR A 295 16.31 -29.50 1.71
C THR A 295 16.49 -28.86 0.33
N LYS A 296 15.65 -27.89 -0.04
CA LYS A 296 15.66 -27.22 -1.35
C LYS A 296 16.86 -26.29 -1.54
N TYR A 297 17.22 -25.52 -0.51
CA TYR A 297 18.27 -24.50 -0.61
C TYR A 297 19.61 -24.94 0.00
N GLY A 298 19.64 -26.10 0.67
CA GLY A 298 20.77 -26.59 1.42
C GLY A 298 20.95 -25.86 2.77
N PRO A 299 21.81 -26.39 3.67
CA PRO A 299 21.99 -25.85 5.01
C PRO A 299 22.89 -24.60 5.07
N GLY A 300 23.54 -24.22 3.96
CA GLY A 300 24.47 -23.09 3.89
C GLY A 300 23.79 -21.72 3.94
N GLY A 301 24.58 -20.65 4.03
CA GLY A 301 24.07 -19.28 3.88
C GLY A 301 23.08 -18.83 4.96
N GLY A 302 23.09 -19.43 6.14
CA GLY A 302 22.18 -19.10 7.25
C GLY A 302 20.83 -19.82 7.22
N VAL A 303 20.60 -20.69 6.22
CA VAL A 303 19.32 -21.41 6.05
C VAL A 303 19.05 -22.33 7.23
N LYS A 304 20.05 -23.12 7.65
CA LYS A 304 19.90 -24.06 8.77
C LYS A 304 19.58 -23.35 10.08
N GLU A 305 20.27 -22.25 10.35
CA GLU A 305 20.05 -21.42 11.55
C GLU A 305 18.64 -20.82 11.53
N PHE A 306 18.21 -20.28 10.39
CA PHE A 306 16.85 -19.75 10.22
C PHE A 306 15.78 -20.82 10.43
N VAL A 307 15.90 -21.97 9.75
CA VAL A 307 14.94 -23.08 9.84
C VAL A 307 14.89 -23.62 11.27
N GLY A 308 16.05 -23.86 11.89
CA GLY A 308 16.13 -24.33 13.28
C GLY A 308 15.44 -23.38 14.26
N ALA A 309 15.72 -22.08 14.18
CA ALA A 309 15.09 -21.07 15.04
C ALA A 309 13.55 -21.05 14.88
N ARG A 310 13.08 -21.08 13.62
CA ARG A 310 11.63 -21.06 13.32
C ARG A 310 10.92 -22.34 13.78
N ILE A 311 11.54 -23.51 13.64
CA ILE A 311 10.98 -24.78 14.14
C ILE A 311 10.83 -24.74 15.67
N VAL A 312 11.83 -24.24 16.40
CA VAL A 312 11.77 -24.12 17.86
C VAL A 312 10.64 -23.18 18.29
N GLU A 313 10.50 -22.03 17.63
CA GLU A 313 9.40 -21.09 17.87
C GLU A 313 8.03 -21.74 17.67
N ILE A 314 7.84 -22.44 16.55
CA ILE A 314 6.59 -23.11 16.21
C ILE A 314 6.28 -24.24 17.21
N ALA A 315 7.28 -25.01 17.64
CA ALA A 315 7.11 -26.05 18.65
C ALA A 315 6.66 -25.47 20.00
N ASN A 316 7.20 -24.31 20.40
CA ASN A 316 6.77 -23.62 21.61
C ASN A 316 5.31 -23.14 21.51
N LEU A 317 4.90 -22.60 20.36
CA LEU A 317 3.50 -22.21 20.10
C LEU A 317 2.56 -23.42 20.18
N LYS A 318 2.95 -24.55 19.57
CA LYS A 318 2.19 -25.82 19.64
C LYS A 318 1.99 -26.27 21.08
N ASN A 319 3.05 -26.27 21.89
CA ASN A 319 2.99 -26.67 23.29
C ASN A 319 2.12 -25.73 24.11
N ALA A 320 2.24 -24.41 23.91
CA ALA A 320 1.41 -23.42 24.60
C ALA A 320 -0.08 -23.57 24.27
N LEU A 321 -0.41 -23.90 23.02
CA LEU A 321 -1.81 -24.16 22.62
C LEU A 321 -2.37 -25.43 23.28
N ALA A 322 -1.56 -26.50 23.39
CA ALA A 322 -1.96 -27.73 24.07
C ALA A 322 -2.29 -27.47 25.56
N VAL A 323 -1.40 -26.77 26.27
CA VAL A 323 -1.60 -26.41 27.69
C VAL A 323 -2.86 -25.57 27.91
N ARG A 324 -3.19 -24.65 27.00
CA ARG A 324 -4.43 -23.85 27.07
C ARG A 324 -5.69 -24.69 26.85
N LYS A 325 -5.63 -25.70 25.96
CA LYS A 325 -6.77 -26.60 25.74
C LYS A 325 -7.02 -27.46 26.97
N ASP A 326 -5.97 -28.00 27.60
CA ASP A 326 -6.09 -28.82 28.81
C ASP A 326 -6.68 -28.00 29.99
N SER A 327 -6.21 -26.77 30.20
CA SER A 327 -6.74 -25.90 31.29
C SER A 327 -8.18 -25.42 31.05
N SER A 328 -8.60 -25.28 29.79
CA SER A 328 -9.98 -24.94 29.45
C SER A 328 -10.95 -26.13 29.61
N GLN A 329 -10.45 -27.37 29.56
CA GLN A 329 -11.24 -28.57 29.81
C GLN A 329 -11.40 -28.86 31.31
N GLU A 330 -10.49 -28.38 32.17
CA GLU A 330 -10.57 -28.54 33.63
C GLU A 330 -11.54 -27.56 34.34
N SER A 331 -12.23 -26.65 33.62
CA SER A 331 -13.22 -25.74 34.22
C SER A 331 -14.68 -26.07 33.85
N PRO A 332 -15.29 -27.12 34.43
CA PRO A 332 -16.73 -27.19 34.62
C PRO A 332 -17.10 -26.84 36.08
N VAL A 333 -17.98 -25.85 36.24
CA VAL A 333 -18.85 -25.62 37.41
C VAL A 333 -18.19 -25.07 38.69
N ARG A 334 -18.35 -23.76 38.89
CA ARG A 334 -18.95 -23.24 40.13
C ARG A 334 -20.06 -22.25 39.77
N LYS A 335 -21.24 -22.80 39.45
CA LYS A 335 -22.50 -22.09 39.69
C LYS A 335 -22.69 -22.02 41.20
N LYS A 336 -22.89 -20.82 41.73
CA LYS A 336 -23.63 -20.59 42.98
C LYS A 336 -24.86 -19.78 42.64
#